data_AF-A0A7X8XIG7-F1
#
_entry.id   AF-A0A7X8XIG7-F1
#
_cell.length_a   1.000
_cell.length_b   1.000
_cell.length_c   1.000
_cell.angle_alpha   90.00
_cell.angle_beta   90.00
_cell.angle_gamma   90.00
#
_symmetry.space_group_name_H-M   'P 1'
#
loop_
_entity.id
_entity.type
_entity.pdbx_description
1 polymer ?
#
loop_
_entity_poly.entity_id
_entity_poly.type
_entity_poly.pdbx_seq_one_letter_code
_entity_poly.pdbx_strand_id
1 'polypeptide(L)'
;MKKNKSIITAYFFTLIGFLALFWMLFSYGILPIRYRWLLVGIFAILQVVFGFLVFRRFTSKIAKTSLFLILIVLLLAYAGGSYYLGRGMDTLERLSEKNVEELRFSLVVPEDSALESWEDIAKKTIYAPLEKDAEKLNPFIQELKEKSKKDLKISTVDSYSKGADDLLNGKIDILLLNEAYRGLVEEELKEFGDKTRTLDLFKLNIERVTKETKDIAKKVEKRESFNFYISGMDSYGDIKSTVSRSDVNLLLTINPNTHRILITSIPRDSYLPIAGGGNDGYDKLTHAGIYGIESSIKTIENLLDVDINYFARINFTSLITMVEILGGIEVQNERAFSTGSSYFPQGNIFLNGEQALSFSRERYSLPGGDFDRGRNQGKVLSAMIEKAMTPS
;
A
#
# COMPACT_ATOMS: atom_id res chain seq x y z
N MET A 1 30.38 -23.80 44.03
CA MET A 1 30.05 -22.64 43.18
C MET A 1 29.46 -22.95 41.78
N LYS A 2 29.56 -24.17 41.20
CA LYS A 2 29.02 -24.45 39.85
C LYS A 2 27.48 -24.50 39.72
N LYS A 3 26.73 -24.70 40.82
CA LYS A 3 25.28 -25.04 40.81
C LYS A 3 24.28 -23.91 40.50
N ASN A 4 24.71 -22.64 40.46
CA ASN A 4 23.83 -21.51 40.12
C ASN A 4 24.19 -20.83 38.78
N LYS A 5 25.22 -21.31 38.06
CA LYS A 5 25.69 -20.66 36.83
C LYS A 5 24.59 -20.60 35.76
N SER A 6 23.84 -21.68 35.55
CA SER A 6 22.77 -21.73 34.53
C SER A 6 21.65 -20.72 34.77
N ILE A 7 21.23 -20.53 36.02
CA ILE A 7 20.16 -19.57 36.38
C ILE A 7 20.65 -18.13 36.19
N ILE A 8 21.88 -17.84 36.62
CA ILE A 8 22.50 -16.52 36.43
C ILE A 8 22.65 -16.21 34.93
N THR A 9 23.10 -17.20 34.14
CA THR A 9 23.20 -17.08 32.68
C THR A 9 21.83 -16.86 32.05
N ALA A 10 20.79 -17.61 32.44
CA ALA A 10 19.43 -17.41 31.93
C ALA A 10 18.90 -16.01 32.25
N TYR A 11 19.11 -15.52 33.48
CA TYR A 11 18.75 -14.16 33.88
C TYR A 11 19.46 -13.11 33.00
N PHE A 12 20.76 -13.28 32.75
CA PHE A 12 21.50 -12.36 31.88
C PHE A 12 20.93 -12.34 30.45
N PHE A 13 20.54 -13.49 29.89
CA PHE A 13 19.84 -13.53 28.61
C PHE A 13 18.47 -12.83 28.65
N THR A 14 17.73 -12.94 29.76
CA THR A 14 16.46 -12.19 29.91
C THR A 14 16.69 -10.67 29.96
N LEU A 15 17.83 -10.22 30.50
CA LEU A 15 18.22 -8.80 30.51
C LEU A 15 18.52 -8.32 29.09
N ILE A 16 19.26 -9.11 28.29
CA ILE A 16 19.52 -8.81 26.87
C ILE A 16 18.21 -8.75 26.09
N GLY A 17 17.33 -9.74 26.25
CA GLY A 17 16.03 -9.77 25.59
C GLY A 17 15.16 -8.56 25.94
N PHE A 18 15.15 -8.16 27.22
CA PHE A 18 14.47 -6.94 27.67
C PHE A 18 15.06 -5.67 27.03
N LEU A 19 16.39 -5.54 26.98
CA LEU A 19 17.04 -4.38 26.36
C LEU A 19 16.79 -4.30 24.85
N ALA A 20 16.76 -5.44 24.16
CA ALA A 20 16.41 -5.50 22.74
C ALA A 20 14.95 -5.07 22.49
N LEU A 21 14.02 -5.60 23.28
CA LEU A 21 12.60 -5.22 23.21
C LEU A 21 12.41 -3.73 23.53
N PHE A 22 13.11 -3.23 24.56
CA PHE A 22 13.13 -1.82 24.94
C PHE A 22 13.62 -0.94 23.79
N TRP A 23 14.76 -1.31 23.17
CA TRP A 23 15.29 -0.57 22.03
C TRP A 23 14.28 -0.55 20.87
N MET A 24 13.67 -1.69 20.52
CA MET A 24 12.65 -1.75 19.45
C MET A 24 11.43 -0.86 19.75
N LEU A 25 10.90 -0.88 20.98
CA LEU A 25 9.75 -0.05 21.37
C LEU A 25 10.01 1.45 21.23
N PHE A 26 11.26 1.89 21.43
CA PHE A 26 11.63 3.30 21.33
C PHE A 26 12.02 3.70 19.90
N SER A 27 12.80 2.86 19.23
CA SER A 27 13.24 3.09 17.85
C SER A 27 12.08 3.15 16.87
N TYR A 28 11.10 2.24 17.00
CA TYR A 28 9.96 2.17 16.08
C TYR A 28 8.79 3.08 16.44
N GLY A 29 8.82 3.70 17.61
CA GLY A 29 7.78 4.65 17.99
C GLY A 29 6.37 4.08 18.20
N ILE A 30 6.22 2.76 18.31
CA ILE A 30 4.96 2.00 18.19
C ILE A 30 3.89 2.45 19.19
N LEU A 31 4.28 2.81 20.42
CA LEU A 31 3.36 3.24 21.48
C LEU A 31 3.51 4.75 21.74
N PRO A 32 2.51 5.47 22.25
CA PRO A 32 2.74 6.82 22.75
C PRO A 32 3.77 6.83 23.89
N ILE A 33 4.61 7.88 23.96
CA ILE A 33 5.78 7.92 24.86
C ILE A 33 5.45 7.64 26.32
N ARG A 34 4.27 8.04 26.80
CA ARG A 34 3.78 7.80 28.17
C ARG A 34 3.61 6.30 28.46
N TYR A 35 3.08 5.53 27.51
CA TYR A 35 2.89 4.09 27.66
C TYR A 35 4.19 3.31 27.49
N ARG A 36 5.13 3.82 26.66
CA ARG A 36 6.48 3.24 26.56
C ARG A 36 7.17 3.21 27.92
N TRP A 37 7.22 4.35 28.61
CA TRP A 37 7.85 4.45 29.94
C TRP A 37 7.16 3.59 30.99
N LEU A 38 5.83 3.47 30.93
CA LEU A 38 5.06 2.60 31.83
C LEU A 38 5.43 1.13 31.65
N LEU A 39 5.46 0.62 30.41
CA LEU A 39 5.87 -0.77 30.13
C LEU A 39 7.31 -1.05 30.57
N VAL A 40 8.21 -0.09 30.32
CA VAL A 40 9.61 -0.19 30.74
C VAL A 40 9.75 -0.25 32.25
N GLY A 41 8.98 0.56 32.98
CA GLY A 41 8.93 0.50 34.43
C GLY A 41 8.47 -0.88 34.93
N ILE A 42 7.40 -1.44 34.34
CA ILE A 42 6.87 -2.77 34.71
C ILE A 42 7.94 -3.85 34.48
N PHE A 43 8.53 -3.90 33.29
CA PHE A 43 9.55 -4.89 32.97
C PHE A 43 10.83 -4.70 33.78
N ALA A 44 11.25 -3.46 34.06
CA ALA A 44 12.40 -3.18 34.92
C ALA A 44 12.16 -3.67 36.35
N ILE A 45 10.97 -3.44 36.93
CA ILE A 45 10.60 -3.97 38.25
C ILE A 45 10.63 -5.50 38.23
N LEU A 46 10.06 -6.12 37.19
CA LEU A 46 10.06 -7.56 37.00
C LEU A 46 11.50 -8.12 36.96
N GLN A 47 12.41 -7.45 36.25
CA GLN A 47 13.84 -7.79 36.21
C GLN A 47 14.51 -7.66 37.58
N VAL A 48 14.24 -6.59 38.33
CA VAL A 48 14.78 -6.41 39.69
C VAL A 48 14.30 -7.53 40.62
N VAL A 49 13.01 -7.89 40.57
CA VAL A 49 12.44 -8.98 41.37
C VAL A 49 13.11 -10.32 41.02
N PHE A 50 13.22 -10.65 39.73
CA PHE A 50 13.87 -11.88 39.31
C PHE A 50 15.37 -11.88 39.64
N GLY A 51 16.07 -10.76 39.47
CA GLY A 51 17.45 -10.60 39.89
C GLY A 51 17.61 -10.90 41.38
N PHE A 52 16.79 -10.29 42.23
CA PHE A 52 16.77 -10.56 43.67
C PHE A 52 16.56 -12.06 43.98
N LEU A 53 15.61 -12.71 43.30
CA LEU A 53 15.34 -14.15 43.48
C LEU A 53 16.51 -15.03 43.02
N VAL A 54 17.21 -14.67 41.93
CA VAL A 54 18.38 -15.40 41.42
C VAL A 54 19.55 -15.33 42.39
N PHE A 55 19.78 -14.16 43.01
CA PHE A 55 20.85 -13.95 43.98
C PHE A 55 20.49 -14.41 45.39
N ARG A 56 19.20 -14.65 45.68
CA ARG A 56 18.75 -15.29 46.91
C ARG A 56 19.24 -16.74 46.95
N ARG A 57 19.89 -17.15 48.04
CA ARG A 57 20.37 -18.52 48.24
C ARG A 57 19.22 -19.50 48.53
N PHE A 58 18.44 -19.83 47.51
CA PHE A 58 17.47 -20.92 47.60
C PHE A 58 18.18 -22.25 47.90
N THR A 59 17.72 -22.98 48.91
CA THR A 59 18.24 -24.30 49.31
C THR A 59 17.53 -25.44 48.59
N SER A 60 16.24 -25.26 48.27
CA SER A 60 15.41 -26.25 47.55
C SER A 60 15.81 -26.38 46.07
N LYS A 61 15.98 -27.63 45.60
CA LYS A 61 16.19 -27.95 44.18
C LYS A 61 14.97 -27.59 43.31
N ILE A 62 13.77 -27.74 43.86
CA ILE A 62 12.50 -27.46 43.16
C ILE A 62 12.41 -25.96 42.87
N ALA A 63 12.63 -25.11 43.86
CA ALA A 63 12.60 -23.65 43.66
C ALA A 63 13.57 -23.16 42.59
N LYS A 64 14.77 -23.76 42.50
CA LYS A 64 15.77 -23.44 41.48
C LYS A 64 15.35 -23.84 40.07
N THR A 65 14.76 -25.02 39.92
CA THR A 65 14.29 -25.52 38.63
C THR A 65 13.08 -24.74 38.15
N SER A 66 12.12 -24.42 39.04
CA SER A 66 10.99 -23.55 38.72
C SER A 66 11.43 -22.15 38.29
N LEU A 67 12.36 -21.52 39.03
CA LEU A 67 12.88 -20.19 38.67
C LEU A 67 13.57 -20.21 37.30
N PHE A 68 14.37 -21.24 37.03
CA PHE A 68 14.99 -21.41 35.71
C PHE A 68 13.94 -21.51 34.59
N LEU A 69 12.91 -22.34 34.76
CA LEU A 69 11.84 -22.48 33.78
C LEU A 69 11.09 -21.16 33.56
N ILE A 70 10.79 -20.41 34.62
CA ILE A 70 10.15 -19.09 34.51
C ILE A 70 11.02 -18.11 33.70
N LEU A 71 12.33 -18.09 33.95
CA LEU A 71 13.25 -17.24 33.18
C LEU A 71 13.32 -17.64 31.70
N ILE A 72 13.24 -18.94 31.39
CA ILE A 72 13.17 -19.42 30.01
C ILE A 72 11.85 -19.00 29.36
N VAL A 73 10.71 -19.14 30.04
CA VAL A 73 9.41 -18.68 29.54
C VAL A 73 9.42 -17.18 29.30
N LEU A 74 10.00 -16.40 30.21
CA LEU A 74 10.15 -14.95 30.08
C LEU A 74 11.04 -14.58 28.88
N LEU A 75 12.15 -15.30 28.69
CA LEU A 75 13.03 -15.12 27.53
C LEU A 75 12.29 -15.41 26.22
N LEU A 76 11.52 -16.50 26.16
CA LEU A 76 10.71 -16.85 25.00
C LEU A 76 9.63 -15.80 24.74
N ALA A 77 9.03 -15.22 25.79
CA ALA A 77 8.08 -14.13 25.66
C ALA A 77 8.73 -12.87 25.07
N TYR A 78 9.93 -12.48 25.52
CA TYR A 78 10.66 -11.36 24.91
C TYR A 78 11.06 -11.64 23.47
N ALA A 79 11.57 -12.84 23.17
CA ALA A 79 11.95 -13.23 21.83
C ALA A 79 10.74 -13.24 20.88
N GLY A 80 9.62 -13.81 21.32
CA GLY A 80 8.36 -13.80 20.59
C GLY A 80 7.84 -12.38 20.36
N GLY A 81 7.79 -11.55 21.41
CA GLY A 81 7.38 -10.15 21.32
C GLY A 81 8.24 -9.36 20.32
N SER A 82 9.55 -9.46 20.42
CA SER A 82 10.48 -8.83 19.47
C SER A 82 10.31 -9.36 18.04
N TYR A 83 10.08 -10.66 17.86
CA TYR A 83 9.83 -11.26 16.54
C TYR A 83 8.56 -10.70 15.90
N TYR A 84 7.44 -10.68 16.62
CA TYR A 84 6.17 -10.15 16.11
C TYR A 84 6.23 -8.63 15.87
N LEU A 85 6.87 -7.87 16.77
CA LEU A 85 7.10 -6.44 16.56
C LEU A 85 7.96 -6.19 15.33
N GLY A 86 9.07 -6.91 15.18
CA GLY A 86 9.97 -6.79 14.02
C GLY A 86 9.25 -7.13 12.71
N ARG A 87 8.49 -8.22 12.68
CA ARG A 87 7.69 -8.62 11.50
C ARG A 87 6.60 -7.58 11.16
N GLY A 88 5.93 -7.05 12.18
CA GLY A 88 4.92 -6.00 12.00
C GLY A 88 5.53 -4.72 11.42
N MET A 89 6.68 -4.29 11.95
CA MET A 89 7.36 -3.09 11.47
C MET A 89 7.97 -3.27 10.08
N ASP A 90 8.61 -4.41 9.77
CA ASP A 90 9.10 -4.71 8.42
C ASP A 90 7.94 -4.71 7.41
N THR A 91 6.76 -5.20 7.80
CA THR A 91 5.57 -5.11 6.95
C THR A 91 5.14 -3.66 6.75
N LEU A 92 5.03 -2.86 7.83
CA LEU A 92 4.69 -1.44 7.71
C LEU A 92 5.70 -0.67 6.87
N GLU A 93 6.99 -0.96 7.02
CA GLU A 93 8.08 -0.34 6.25
C GLU A 93 7.98 -0.72 4.76
N ARG A 94 7.67 -1.98 4.43
CA ARG A 94 7.42 -2.38 3.03
C ARG A 94 6.19 -1.69 2.44
N LEU A 95 5.17 -1.42 3.25
CA LEU A 95 3.97 -0.69 2.85
C LEU A 95 4.19 0.84 2.79
N SER A 96 5.13 1.36 3.60
CA SER A 96 5.31 2.80 3.84
C SER A 96 6.56 3.40 3.21
N GLU A 97 7.58 2.60 2.85
CA GLU A 97 8.93 3.13 2.60
C GLU A 97 9.43 2.93 1.15
N LYS A 98 9.93 4.07 0.63
CA LYS A 98 10.44 4.38 -0.71
C LYS A 98 9.40 4.33 -1.84
N ASN A 99 8.82 5.50 -2.10
CA ASN A 99 8.12 5.89 -3.33
C ASN A 99 9.09 5.86 -4.52
N VAL A 100 9.68 4.71 -4.83
CA VAL A 100 10.27 4.53 -6.15
C VAL A 100 9.11 4.21 -7.05
N GLU A 101 8.72 5.17 -7.89
CA GLU A 101 7.74 4.91 -8.94
C GLU A 101 8.52 4.30 -10.10
N GLU A 102 8.29 3.01 -10.36
CA GLU A 102 8.78 2.38 -11.58
C GLU A 102 7.90 2.84 -12.74
N LEU A 103 8.39 3.81 -13.51
CA LEU A 103 7.74 4.21 -14.74
C LEU A 103 8.18 3.28 -15.86
N ARG A 104 7.19 2.78 -16.61
CA ARG A 104 7.43 1.93 -17.79
C ARG A 104 6.95 2.66 -19.01
N PHE A 105 7.84 2.78 -19.98
CA PHE A 105 7.54 3.37 -21.26
C PHE A 105 7.85 2.40 -22.38
N SER A 106 7.01 2.39 -23.39
CA SER A 106 7.22 1.60 -24.61
C SER A 106 7.27 2.51 -25.83
N LEU A 107 8.08 2.09 -26.81
CA LEU A 107 7.96 2.62 -28.17
C LEU A 107 6.97 1.74 -28.94
N VAL A 108 5.79 2.29 -29.22
CA VAL A 108 4.69 1.60 -29.89
C VAL A 108 4.64 2.02 -31.36
N VAL A 109 4.50 1.03 -32.23
CA VAL A 109 4.40 1.20 -33.69
C VAL A 109 3.25 0.36 -34.24
N PRO A 110 2.75 0.65 -35.46
CA PRO A 110 1.80 -0.23 -36.13
C PRO A 110 2.34 -1.65 -36.28
N GLU A 111 1.46 -2.64 -36.23
CA GLU A 111 1.82 -4.06 -36.29
C GLU A 111 2.64 -4.38 -37.56
N ASP A 112 2.25 -3.82 -38.70
CA ASP A 112 2.86 -3.98 -40.01
C ASP A 112 4.08 -3.08 -40.26
N SER A 113 4.51 -2.32 -39.25
CA SER A 113 5.66 -1.41 -39.38
C SER A 113 6.96 -2.17 -39.64
N ALA A 114 7.74 -1.70 -40.62
CA ALA A 114 9.06 -2.24 -40.95
C ALA A 114 10.18 -1.77 -39.99
N LEU A 115 9.85 -1.02 -38.94
CA LEU A 115 10.82 -0.53 -37.97
C LEU A 115 11.27 -1.65 -37.03
N GLU A 116 12.56 -1.92 -36.95
CA GLU A 116 13.12 -2.95 -36.06
C GLU A 116 14.34 -2.48 -35.26
N SER A 117 15.05 -1.45 -35.73
CA SER A 117 16.35 -1.04 -35.18
C SER A 117 16.36 0.42 -34.71
N TRP A 118 17.36 0.77 -33.87
CA TRP A 118 17.61 2.15 -33.46
C TRP A 118 17.97 3.07 -34.62
N GLU A 119 18.61 2.55 -35.67
CA GLU A 119 18.87 3.26 -36.92
C GLU A 119 17.58 3.68 -37.61
N ASP A 120 16.55 2.84 -37.58
CA ASP A 120 15.27 3.13 -38.23
C ASP A 120 14.41 4.08 -37.39
N ILE A 121 14.42 3.88 -36.07
CA ILE A 121 13.76 4.77 -35.11
C ILE A 121 14.31 6.20 -35.22
N ALA A 122 15.64 6.37 -35.29
CA ALA A 122 16.28 7.68 -35.38
C ALA A 122 15.97 8.46 -36.67
N LYS A 123 15.51 7.79 -37.73
CA LYS A 123 15.06 8.45 -38.98
C LYS A 123 13.65 9.03 -38.85
N LYS A 124 12.88 8.56 -37.85
CA LYS A 124 11.47 8.92 -37.63
C LYS A 124 11.33 9.91 -36.48
N THR A 125 10.12 10.46 -36.34
CA THR A 125 9.75 11.30 -35.21
C THR A 125 9.00 10.47 -34.19
N ILE A 126 9.42 10.55 -32.93
CA ILE A 126 8.76 9.94 -31.78
C ILE A 126 7.76 10.95 -31.22
N TYR A 127 6.53 10.51 -30.97
CA TYR A 127 5.48 11.38 -30.45
C TYR A 127 5.14 11.02 -29.00
N ALA A 128 4.95 12.03 -28.16
CA ALA A 128 4.55 11.87 -26.75
C ALA A 128 3.76 13.11 -26.28
N PRO A 129 2.91 13.02 -25.24
CA PRO A 129 2.20 14.18 -24.70
C PRO A 129 3.11 15.06 -23.83
N LEU A 130 4.09 15.72 -24.47
CA LEU A 130 5.17 16.45 -23.80
C LEU A 130 4.68 17.59 -22.91
N GLU A 131 3.58 18.25 -23.26
CA GLU A 131 3.07 19.39 -22.50
C GLU A 131 2.41 18.98 -21.18
N LYS A 132 1.77 17.80 -21.17
CA LYS A 132 0.98 17.32 -20.01
C LYS A 132 1.76 16.42 -19.06
N ASP A 133 2.81 15.75 -19.54
CA ASP A 133 3.58 14.79 -18.74
C ASP A 133 5.10 15.10 -18.77
N ALA A 134 5.47 16.37 -18.95
CA ALA A 134 6.86 16.83 -19.12
C ALA A 134 7.78 16.35 -18.00
N GLU A 135 7.35 16.43 -16.75
CA GLU A 135 8.17 16.02 -15.59
C GLU A 135 8.53 14.53 -15.62
N LYS A 136 7.59 13.66 -16.04
CA LYS A 136 7.82 12.22 -16.14
C LYS A 136 8.55 11.84 -17.44
N LEU A 137 8.26 12.54 -18.54
CA LEU A 137 8.81 12.26 -19.87
C LEU A 137 10.25 12.75 -20.03
N ASN A 138 10.64 13.89 -19.43
CA ASN A 138 11.95 14.47 -19.66
C ASN A 138 13.13 13.58 -19.23
N PRO A 139 13.13 12.97 -18.02
CA PRO A 139 14.18 12.02 -17.63
C PRO A 139 14.25 10.82 -18.58
N PHE A 140 13.09 10.35 -19.02
CA PHE A 140 12.98 9.23 -19.93
C PHE A 140 13.54 9.53 -21.32
N ILE A 141 13.23 10.72 -21.84
CA ILE A 141 13.74 11.21 -23.12
C ILE A 141 15.27 11.33 -23.09
N GLN A 142 15.84 11.73 -21.95
CA GLN A 142 17.29 11.75 -21.76
C GLN A 142 17.87 10.33 -21.82
N GLU A 143 17.28 9.38 -21.10
CA GLU A 143 17.71 7.97 -21.12
C GLU A 143 17.60 7.34 -22.52
N LEU A 144 16.53 7.63 -23.26
CA LEU A 144 16.36 7.21 -24.65
C LEU A 144 17.49 7.72 -25.55
N LYS A 145 17.86 9.00 -25.42
CA LYS A 145 18.95 9.61 -26.18
C LYS A 145 20.31 8.99 -25.83
N GLU A 146 20.56 8.73 -24.55
CA GLU A 146 21.78 8.07 -24.09
C GLU A 146 21.89 6.62 -24.58
N LYS A 147 20.83 5.83 -24.45
CA LYS A 147 20.81 4.41 -24.84
C LYS A 147 20.91 4.23 -26.35
N SER A 148 20.20 5.07 -27.12
CA SER A 148 20.28 5.04 -28.58
C SER A 148 21.63 5.53 -29.11
N LYS A 149 22.29 6.46 -28.40
CA LYS A 149 23.45 7.24 -28.89
C LYS A 149 23.14 7.92 -30.24
N LYS A 150 21.88 8.27 -30.48
CA LYS A 150 21.39 8.96 -31.68
C LYS A 150 20.71 10.27 -31.30
N ASP A 151 20.63 11.19 -32.26
CA ASP A 151 19.79 12.37 -32.14
C ASP A 151 18.35 11.99 -32.49
N LEU A 152 17.52 11.80 -31.47
CA LEU A 152 16.12 11.41 -31.62
C LEU A 152 15.23 12.65 -31.77
N LYS A 153 14.43 12.69 -32.84
CA LYS A 153 13.41 13.72 -33.06
C LYS A 153 12.17 13.39 -32.24
N ILE A 154 11.74 14.31 -31.39
CA ILE A 154 10.59 14.13 -30.53
C ILE A 154 9.62 15.29 -30.74
N SER A 155 8.34 14.98 -30.90
CA SER A 155 7.26 15.95 -31.08
C SER A 155 6.10 15.68 -30.13
N THR A 156 5.24 16.68 -29.96
CA THR A 156 4.14 16.62 -29.00
C THR A 156 2.85 16.11 -29.63
N VAL A 157 2.00 15.45 -28.83
CA VAL A 157 0.60 15.13 -29.12
C VAL A 157 -0.28 15.58 -27.96
N ASP A 158 -1.58 15.77 -28.18
CA ASP A 158 -2.47 16.33 -27.15
C ASP A 158 -2.70 15.38 -25.95
N SER A 159 -2.63 14.07 -26.18
CA SER A 159 -2.79 13.02 -25.17
C SER A 159 -2.29 11.67 -25.70
N TYR A 160 -2.15 10.67 -24.82
CA TYR A 160 -1.87 9.30 -25.23
C TYR A 160 -2.96 8.73 -26.15
N SER A 161 -4.24 8.96 -25.83
CA SER A 161 -5.36 8.54 -26.69
C SER A 161 -5.30 9.17 -28.07
N LYS A 162 -4.98 10.47 -28.16
CA LYS A 162 -4.87 11.16 -29.44
C LYS A 162 -3.68 10.62 -30.26
N GLY A 163 -2.54 10.42 -29.60
CA GLY A 163 -1.37 9.81 -30.23
C GLY A 163 -1.66 8.38 -30.71
N ALA A 164 -2.38 7.59 -29.95
CA ALA A 164 -2.79 6.23 -30.33
C ALA A 164 -3.76 6.23 -31.53
N ASP A 165 -4.75 7.11 -31.55
CA ASP A 165 -5.64 7.32 -32.70
C ASP A 165 -4.84 7.73 -33.94
N ASP A 166 -3.90 8.67 -33.80
CA ASP A 166 -3.07 9.13 -34.91
C ASP A 166 -2.10 8.04 -35.41
N LEU A 167 -1.63 7.15 -34.52
CA LEU A 167 -0.81 5.98 -34.87
C LEU A 167 -1.62 4.98 -35.70
N LEU A 168 -2.83 4.63 -35.25
CA LEU A 168 -3.72 3.70 -35.96
C LEU A 168 -4.16 4.22 -37.33
N ASN A 169 -4.28 5.54 -37.48
CA ASN A 169 -4.62 6.20 -38.74
C ASN A 169 -3.39 6.52 -39.61
N GLY A 170 -2.18 6.08 -39.23
CA GLY A 170 -0.95 6.28 -40.00
C GLY A 170 -0.47 7.73 -40.09
N LYS A 171 -0.92 8.62 -39.20
CA LYS A 171 -0.47 10.03 -39.15
C LYS A 171 0.86 10.18 -38.42
N ILE A 172 1.15 9.29 -37.50
CA ILE A 172 2.45 9.20 -36.80
C ILE A 172 3.03 7.80 -36.96
N ASP A 173 4.35 7.70 -36.87
CA ASP A 173 5.07 6.43 -37.03
C ASP A 173 5.33 5.73 -35.69
N ILE A 174 5.61 6.50 -34.64
CA ILE A 174 6.07 5.99 -33.34
C ILE A 174 5.42 6.79 -32.22
N LEU A 175 4.72 6.09 -31.32
CA LEU A 175 4.20 6.64 -30.08
C LEU A 175 5.06 6.17 -28.91
N LEU A 176 5.60 7.11 -28.15
CA LEU A 176 6.18 6.82 -26.84
C LEU A 176 5.05 6.78 -25.82
N LEU A 177 4.66 5.58 -25.40
CA LEU A 177 3.52 5.35 -24.51
C LEU A 177 4.00 5.03 -23.10
N ASN A 178 3.46 5.72 -22.09
CA ASN A 178 3.57 5.28 -20.71
C ASN A 178 2.60 4.11 -20.49
N GLU A 179 3.12 2.96 -20.10
CA GLU A 179 2.36 1.71 -19.95
C GLU A 179 1.24 1.82 -18.92
N ALA A 180 1.33 2.76 -17.98
CA ALA A 180 0.25 3.11 -17.07
C ALA A 180 -1.07 3.47 -17.81
N TYR A 181 -0.94 4.10 -18.98
CA TYR A 181 -2.07 4.59 -19.77
C TYR A 181 -2.52 3.62 -20.85
N ARG A 182 -1.78 2.52 -21.09
CA ARG A 182 -2.14 1.54 -22.13
C ARG A 182 -3.56 1.02 -21.95
N GLY A 183 -3.92 0.65 -20.72
CA GLY A 183 -5.26 0.16 -20.42
C GLY A 183 -6.37 1.19 -20.71
N LEU A 184 -6.10 2.49 -20.47
CA LEU A 184 -7.05 3.56 -20.82
C LEU A 184 -7.18 3.69 -22.34
N VAL A 185 -6.05 3.68 -23.04
CA VAL A 185 -6.03 3.75 -24.50
C VAL A 185 -6.78 2.56 -25.11
N GLU A 186 -6.61 1.36 -24.60
CA GLU A 186 -7.30 0.15 -25.10
C GLU A 186 -8.80 0.13 -24.74
N GLU A 187 -9.21 0.78 -23.64
CA GLU A 187 -10.63 0.95 -23.31
C GLU A 187 -11.33 1.89 -24.29
N GLU A 188 -10.65 2.96 -24.72
CA GLU A 188 -11.16 3.91 -25.72
C GLU A 188 -11.03 3.39 -27.17
N LEU A 189 -9.88 2.81 -27.50
CA LEU A 189 -9.48 2.33 -28.82
C LEU A 189 -9.25 0.81 -28.77
N LYS A 190 -10.35 0.03 -28.84
CA LYS A 190 -10.32 -1.43 -28.68
C LYS A 190 -9.37 -2.16 -29.63
N GLU A 191 -9.12 -1.62 -30.81
CA GLU A 191 -8.23 -2.23 -31.82
C GLU A 191 -6.74 -1.88 -31.58
N PHE A 192 -6.42 -1.02 -30.62
CA PHE A 192 -5.05 -0.55 -30.40
C PHE A 192 -4.07 -1.69 -30.10
N GLY A 193 -4.45 -2.61 -29.21
CA GLY A 193 -3.62 -3.77 -28.88
C GLY A 193 -3.41 -4.73 -30.05
N ASP A 194 -4.42 -4.92 -30.90
CA ASP A 194 -4.36 -5.85 -32.04
C ASP A 194 -3.62 -5.29 -33.25
N LYS A 195 -3.58 -3.95 -33.39
CA LYS A 195 -2.99 -3.25 -34.53
C LYS A 195 -1.65 -2.60 -34.24
N THR A 196 -1.08 -2.81 -33.05
CA THR A 196 0.20 -2.23 -32.66
C THR A 196 1.09 -3.24 -31.95
N ARG A 197 2.40 -3.02 -32.04
CA ARG A 197 3.42 -3.77 -31.30
C ARG A 197 4.40 -2.86 -30.59
N THR A 198 5.01 -3.39 -29.54
CA THR A 198 6.06 -2.71 -28.77
C THR A 198 7.43 -3.07 -29.32
N LEU A 199 8.23 -2.07 -29.70
CA LEU A 199 9.60 -2.26 -30.18
C LEU A 199 10.59 -2.51 -29.05
N ASP A 200 10.50 -1.70 -28.00
CA ASP A 200 11.34 -1.82 -26.82
C ASP A 200 10.56 -1.31 -25.60
N LEU A 201 10.81 -1.94 -24.46
CA LEU A 201 10.20 -1.62 -23.17
C LEU A 201 11.30 -1.13 -22.25
N PHE A 202 11.15 0.11 -21.80
CA PHE A 202 12.12 0.77 -20.96
C PHE A 202 11.54 0.94 -19.56
N LYS A 203 12.40 0.74 -18.58
CA LYS A 203 12.04 0.81 -17.16
C LYS A 203 12.90 1.86 -16.51
N LEU A 204 12.28 2.94 -16.06
CA LEU A 204 12.94 3.98 -15.31
C LEU A 204 12.42 3.96 -13.88
N ASN A 205 13.32 3.73 -12.94
CA ASN A 205 13.02 3.87 -11.52
C ASN A 205 13.21 5.34 -11.15
N ILE A 206 12.12 6.08 -10.99
CA ILE A 206 12.20 7.44 -10.46
C ILE A 206 12.06 7.33 -8.95
N GLU A 207 13.11 7.68 -8.21
CA GLU A 207 12.95 7.98 -6.79
C GLU A 207 12.11 9.25 -6.69
N ARG A 208 10.82 9.13 -6.38
CA ARG A 208 10.03 10.30 -6.01
C ARG A 208 10.67 10.86 -4.76
N VAL A 209 11.29 12.03 -4.91
CA VAL A 209 11.88 12.76 -3.79
C VAL A 209 10.80 12.85 -2.72
N THR A 210 11.17 12.51 -1.49
CA THR A 210 10.39 12.51 -0.24
C THR A 210 9.68 13.84 0.09
N LYS A 211 9.69 14.83 -0.82
CA LYS A 211 8.99 16.10 -0.76
C LYS A 211 7.49 15.98 -1.01
N GLU A 212 7.05 15.33 -2.09
CA GLU A 212 5.62 15.32 -2.47
C GLU A 212 4.73 14.62 -1.43
N THR A 213 5.15 13.46 -0.90
CA THR A 213 4.41 12.81 0.19
C THR A 213 4.37 13.61 1.48
N LYS A 214 5.34 14.50 1.71
CA LYS A 214 5.35 15.41 2.87
C LYS A 214 4.36 16.57 2.68
N ASP A 215 4.13 17.00 1.45
CA ASP A 215 3.22 18.10 1.12
C ASP A 215 1.75 17.65 1.08
N ILE A 216 1.48 16.38 0.72
CA ILE A 216 0.12 15.80 0.74
C ILE A 216 -0.34 15.51 2.17
N ALA A 217 0.56 15.00 3.02
CA ALA A 217 0.22 14.67 4.39
C ALA A 217 0.19 15.93 5.28
N LYS A 218 -0.97 16.60 5.36
CA LYS A 218 -1.15 17.81 6.19
C LYS A 218 -1.04 17.46 7.67
N LYS A 219 -0.13 18.12 8.40
CA LYS A 219 0.05 17.91 9.85
C LYS A 219 -1.20 18.33 10.60
N VAL A 220 -1.85 17.39 11.27
CA VAL A 220 -3.03 17.62 12.12
C VAL A 220 -2.59 17.90 13.55
N GLU A 221 -3.17 18.91 14.20
CA GLU A 221 -2.89 19.15 15.61
C GLU A 221 -3.53 18.08 16.52
N LYS A 222 -3.04 17.98 17.74
CA LYS A 222 -3.52 16.97 18.67
C LYS A 222 -4.99 17.25 19.02
N ARG A 223 -5.86 16.25 18.77
CA ARG A 223 -7.32 16.27 19.00
C ARG A 223 -8.16 17.01 17.97
N GLU A 224 -7.58 17.44 16.85
CA GLU A 224 -8.37 17.90 15.73
C GLU A 224 -8.98 16.72 14.96
N SER A 225 -10.13 16.95 14.32
CA SER A 225 -10.70 15.96 13.42
C SER A 225 -9.91 15.96 12.12
N PHE A 226 -9.74 14.80 11.51
CA PHE A 226 -8.95 14.67 10.29
C PHE A 226 -9.51 13.61 9.36
N ASN A 227 -9.16 13.73 8.09
CA ASN A 227 -9.54 12.82 7.04
C ASN A 227 -8.35 11.94 6.61
N PHE A 228 -8.60 10.65 6.50
CA PHE A 228 -7.65 9.65 6.04
C PHE A 228 -8.23 8.95 4.80
N TYR A 229 -7.53 9.01 3.68
CA TYR A 229 -7.95 8.39 2.43
C TYR A 229 -7.30 7.01 2.21
N ILE A 230 -8.09 5.99 1.90
CA ILE A 230 -7.60 4.67 1.52
C ILE A 230 -7.90 4.45 0.04
N SER A 231 -6.83 4.26 -0.74
CA SER A 231 -6.84 3.93 -2.16
C SER A 231 -6.45 2.47 -2.34
N GLY A 232 -7.39 1.64 -2.79
CA GLY A 232 -7.16 0.22 -3.07
C GLY A 232 -6.99 -0.02 -4.57
N MET A 233 -5.81 -0.49 -4.95
CA MET A 233 -5.42 -0.76 -6.33
C MET A 233 -5.87 -2.13 -6.80
N ASP A 234 -6.29 -2.21 -8.06
CA ASP A 234 -6.68 -3.45 -8.74
C ASP A 234 -5.43 -4.22 -9.23
N SER A 235 -4.58 -4.67 -8.29
CA SER A 235 -3.37 -5.44 -8.63
C SER A 235 -2.86 -6.33 -7.49
N TYR A 236 -2.12 -7.38 -7.87
CA TYR A 236 -1.26 -8.16 -6.99
C TYR A 236 0.20 -7.72 -7.13
N GLY A 237 1.05 -8.09 -6.17
CA GLY A 237 2.49 -7.86 -6.22
C GLY A 237 2.94 -6.64 -5.42
N ASP A 238 4.04 -6.02 -5.86
CA ASP A 238 4.63 -4.87 -5.16
C ASP A 238 3.81 -3.58 -5.42
N ILE A 239 3.61 -2.79 -4.37
CA ILE A 239 2.91 -1.50 -4.41
C ILE A 239 3.77 -0.45 -5.12
N LYS A 240 5.10 -0.62 -5.09
CA LYS A 240 6.08 0.35 -5.61
C LYS A 240 6.06 0.47 -7.13
N SER A 241 5.75 -0.62 -7.84
CA SER A 241 6.00 -0.74 -9.28
C SER A 241 4.75 -0.75 -10.15
N THR A 242 3.56 -0.54 -9.57
CA THR A 242 2.32 -0.65 -10.34
C THR A 242 1.60 0.70 -10.38
N VAL A 243 1.54 1.32 -11.55
CA VAL A 243 0.49 2.31 -11.83
C VAL A 243 -0.76 1.52 -12.20
N SER A 244 -1.84 1.70 -11.44
CA SER A 244 -3.10 0.99 -11.67
C SER A 244 -4.27 1.87 -11.23
N ARG A 245 -5.45 1.47 -11.68
CA ARG A 245 -6.73 2.04 -11.23
C ARG A 245 -6.89 1.92 -9.72
N SER A 246 -7.55 2.92 -9.13
CA SER A 246 -8.00 2.85 -7.73
C SER A 246 -9.46 2.39 -7.67
N ASP A 247 -9.63 1.08 -7.50
CA ASP A 247 -10.93 0.41 -7.49
C ASP A 247 -11.67 0.57 -6.16
N VAL A 248 -10.94 0.92 -5.08
CA VAL A 248 -11.47 1.18 -3.74
C VAL A 248 -11.10 2.60 -3.33
N ASN A 249 -12.11 3.43 -3.07
CA ASN A 249 -11.93 4.81 -2.65
C ASN A 249 -12.71 5.04 -1.35
N LEU A 250 -12.03 4.92 -0.19
CA LEU A 250 -12.65 5.10 1.13
C LEU A 250 -12.07 6.34 1.81
N LEU A 251 -12.94 7.27 2.20
CA LEU A 251 -12.58 8.41 3.03
C LEU A 251 -13.01 8.14 4.47
N LEU A 252 -12.05 8.14 5.40
CA LEU A 252 -12.31 8.02 6.82
C LEU A 252 -12.24 9.40 7.44
N THR A 253 -13.31 9.85 8.09
CA THR A 253 -13.30 11.07 8.92
C THR A 253 -13.23 10.66 10.38
N ILE A 254 -12.12 10.99 11.03
CA ILE A 254 -11.83 10.59 12.41
C ILE A 254 -11.98 11.79 13.33
N ASN A 255 -12.86 11.68 14.32
CA ASN A 255 -13.00 12.66 15.39
C ASN A 255 -12.50 12.07 16.72
N PRO A 256 -11.30 12.47 17.19
CA PRO A 256 -10.71 11.94 18.41
C PRO A 256 -11.41 12.40 19.69
N ASN A 257 -12.24 13.45 19.63
CA ASN A 257 -12.99 13.95 20.80
C ASN A 257 -14.28 13.16 21.01
N THR A 258 -14.96 12.78 19.92
CA THR A 258 -16.20 11.98 20.00
C THR A 258 -15.95 10.48 19.92
N HIS A 259 -14.72 10.05 19.65
CA HIS A 259 -14.36 8.65 19.41
C HIS A 259 -15.18 8.01 18.29
N ARG A 260 -15.42 8.77 17.22
CA ARG A 260 -16.20 8.31 16.05
C ARG A 260 -15.34 8.34 14.80
N ILE A 261 -15.53 7.32 13.97
CA ILE A 261 -14.98 7.22 12.63
C ILE A 261 -16.17 7.11 11.68
N LEU A 262 -16.26 8.00 10.71
CA LEU A 262 -17.18 7.89 9.58
C LEU A 262 -16.41 7.31 8.39
N ILE A 263 -16.92 6.25 7.77
CA ILE A 263 -16.36 5.67 6.55
C ILE A 263 -17.28 6.06 5.40
N THR A 264 -16.78 6.89 4.49
CA THR A 264 -17.48 7.29 3.26
C THR A 264 -16.86 6.53 2.10
N SER A 265 -17.62 5.60 1.52
CA SER A 265 -17.22 4.89 0.30
C SER A 265 -17.68 5.67 -0.93
N ILE A 266 -16.75 5.96 -1.83
CA ILE A 266 -17.04 6.66 -3.09
C ILE A 266 -16.96 5.62 -4.22
N PRO A 267 -18.06 5.36 -4.95
CA PRO A 267 -18.08 4.36 -6.02
C PRO A 267 -17.01 4.62 -7.07
N ARG A 268 -16.33 3.56 -7.50
CA ARG A 268 -15.20 3.67 -8.44
C ARG A 268 -15.62 4.24 -9.82
N ASP A 269 -16.88 4.00 -10.20
CA ASP A 269 -17.47 4.41 -11.47
C ASP A 269 -18.18 5.78 -11.36
N SER A 270 -17.96 6.54 -10.27
CA SER A 270 -18.48 7.90 -10.12
C SER A 270 -17.94 8.81 -11.21
N TYR A 271 -18.83 9.46 -11.96
CA TYR A 271 -18.47 10.34 -13.08
C TYR A 271 -18.19 11.76 -12.58
N LEU A 272 -16.92 12.14 -12.53
CA LEU A 272 -16.41 13.32 -11.85
C LEU A 272 -15.31 14.00 -12.67
N PRO A 273 -15.10 15.32 -12.51
CA PRO A 273 -13.91 15.98 -13.06
C PRO A 273 -12.65 15.45 -12.35
N ILE A 274 -11.77 14.78 -13.10
CA ILE A 274 -10.55 14.17 -12.55
C ILE A 274 -9.43 15.22 -12.51
N ALA A 275 -9.02 15.58 -11.30
CA ALA A 275 -7.99 16.59 -11.07
C ALA A 275 -6.58 16.09 -11.46
N GLY A 276 -5.63 17.03 -11.65
CA GLY A 276 -4.24 16.70 -11.98
C GLY A 276 -4.11 16.14 -13.40
N GLY A 277 -3.59 14.93 -13.55
CA GLY A 277 -3.38 14.32 -14.88
C GLY A 277 -4.66 14.12 -15.72
N GLY A 278 -5.83 14.10 -15.09
CA GLY A 278 -7.13 14.09 -15.77
C GLY A 278 -7.55 15.44 -16.38
N ASN A 279 -6.83 16.53 -16.07
CA ASN A 279 -7.05 17.90 -16.56
C ASN A 279 -8.50 18.39 -16.36
N ASP A 280 -9.12 18.03 -15.24
CA ASP A 280 -10.52 18.34 -14.90
C ASP A 280 -11.55 17.81 -15.92
N GLY A 281 -11.13 16.88 -16.78
CA GLY A 281 -12.00 16.13 -17.67
C GLY A 281 -12.90 15.17 -16.88
N TYR A 282 -14.14 15.00 -17.33
CA TYR A 282 -15.07 14.09 -16.68
C TYR A 282 -14.77 12.64 -17.03
N ASP A 283 -14.54 11.83 -16.00
CA ASP A 283 -14.30 10.40 -16.13
C ASP A 283 -14.68 9.67 -14.83
N LYS A 284 -14.57 8.34 -14.83
CA LYS A 284 -14.76 7.51 -13.64
C LYS A 284 -13.63 7.75 -12.63
N LEU A 285 -13.98 7.90 -11.35
CA LEU A 285 -13.02 8.12 -10.26
C LEU A 285 -11.86 7.10 -10.26
N THR A 286 -12.11 5.86 -10.62
CA THR A 286 -11.10 4.80 -10.66
C THR A 286 -9.90 5.11 -11.56
N HIS A 287 -10.07 5.96 -12.58
CA HIS A 287 -9.00 6.40 -13.47
C HIS A 287 -8.06 7.42 -12.82
N ALA A 288 -8.51 8.14 -11.79
CA ALA A 288 -7.65 9.04 -11.00
C ALA A 288 -6.41 8.33 -10.46
N GLY A 289 -6.54 7.04 -10.11
CA GLY A 289 -5.42 6.21 -9.63
C GLY A 289 -4.29 6.03 -10.65
N ILE A 290 -4.60 6.07 -11.95
CA ILE A 290 -3.63 5.92 -13.05
C ILE A 290 -2.78 7.19 -13.16
N TYR A 291 -3.39 8.36 -13.03
CA TYR A 291 -2.65 9.63 -13.00
C TYR A 291 -1.81 9.79 -11.73
N GLY A 292 -2.17 9.06 -10.67
CA GLY A 292 -1.44 8.98 -9.43
C GLY A 292 -2.32 9.24 -8.21
N ILE A 293 -1.77 8.98 -7.04
CA ILE A 293 -2.53 9.14 -5.79
C ILE A 293 -2.96 10.59 -5.53
N GLU A 294 -2.17 11.56 -5.97
CA GLU A 294 -2.46 13.00 -5.88
C GLU A 294 -3.71 13.38 -6.67
N SER A 295 -3.86 12.83 -7.89
CA SER A 295 -5.06 13.04 -8.71
C SER A 295 -6.30 12.50 -7.99
N SER A 296 -6.21 11.31 -7.39
CA SER A 296 -7.30 10.73 -6.61
C SER A 296 -7.67 11.59 -5.40
N ILE A 297 -6.66 12.03 -4.63
CA ILE A 297 -6.84 12.89 -3.46
C ILE A 297 -7.50 14.20 -3.86
N LYS A 298 -6.94 14.91 -4.84
CA LYS A 298 -7.45 16.21 -5.27
C LYS A 298 -8.87 16.11 -5.84
N THR A 299 -9.17 15.05 -6.57
CA THR A 299 -10.53 14.77 -7.09
C THR A 299 -11.52 14.61 -5.94
N ILE A 300 -11.16 13.88 -4.88
CA ILE A 300 -12.04 13.67 -3.71
C ILE A 300 -12.15 14.95 -2.86
N GLU A 301 -11.04 15.68 -2.65
CA GLU A 301 -11.06 17.00 -1.98
C GLU A 301 -12.04 17.94 -2.70
N ASN A 302 -11.96 18.02 -4.04
CA ASN A 302 -12.84 18.87 -4.85
C ASN A 302 -14.31 18.40 -4.82
N LEU A 303 -14.56 17.09 -4.82
CA LEU A 303 -15.91 16.53 -4.77
C LEU A 303 -16.63 16.87 -3.46
N LEU A 304 -15.93 16.71 -2.34
CA LEU A 304 -16.52 16.79 -1.01
C LEU A 304 -16.26 18.11 -0.29
N ASP A 305 -15.43 18.99 -0.86
CA ASP A 305 -14.97 20.25 -0.28
C ASP A 305 -14.34 20.05 1.11
N VAL A 306 -13.40 19.09 1.20
CA VAL A 306 -12.68 18.75 2.43
C VAL A 306 -11.20 18.58 2.17
N ASP A 307 -10.38 18.82 3.20
CA ASP A 307 -8.95 18.50 3.16
C ASP A 307 -8.73 17.02 3.50
N ILE A 308 -7.90 16.33 2.71
CA ILE A 308 -7.39 15.00 3.06
C ILE A 308 -6.03 15.17 3.75
N ASN A 309 -5.92 14.68 4.99
CA ASN A 309 -4.73 14.90 5.82
C ASN A 309 -3.71 13.77 5.69
N TYR A 310 -4.19 12.56 5.42
CA TYR A 310 -3.36 11.36 5.32
C TYR A 310 -3.92 10.44 4.24
N PHE A 311 -3.08 9.56 3.70
CA PHE A 311 -3.54 8.52 2.81
C PHE A 311 -2.76 7.22 2.97
N ALA A 312 -3.37 6.11 2.56
CA ALA A 312 -2.72 4.84 2.34
C ALA A 312 -3.05 4.31 0.95
N ARG A 313 -2.03 3.79 0.25
CA ARG A 313 -2.19 3.00 -0.97
C ARG A 313 -2.01 1.54 -0.61
N ILE A 314 -2.99 0.71 -0.96
CA ILE A 314 -2.94 -0.73 -0.72
C ILE A 314 -3.32 -1.45 -2.01
N ASN A 315 -2.83 -2.67 -2.17
CA ASN A 315 -3.25 -3.56 -3.25
C ASN A 315 -3.76 -4.89 -2.66
N PHE A 316 -4.08 -5.87 -3.50
CA PHE A 316 -4.61 -7.16 -3.04
C PHE A 316 -3.64 -7.89 -2.12
N THR A 317 -2.36 -7.92 -2.49
CA THR A 317 -1.31 -8.53 -1.66
C THR A 317 -1.20 -7.85 -0.29
N SER A 318 -1.37 -6.53 -0.24
CA SER A 318 -1.33 -5.75 1.00
C SER A 318 -2.48 -6.15 1.93
N LEU A 319 -3.70 -6.21 1.40
CA LEU A 319 -4.89 -6.58 2.17
C LEU A 319 -4.75 -7.99 2.76
N ILE A 320 -4.41 -8.98 1.93
CA ILE A 320 -4.22 -10.37 2.36
C ILE A 320 -3.18 -10.42 3.49
N THR A 321 -2.01 -9.82 3.27
CA THR A 321 -0.91 -9.82 4.24
C THR A 321 -1.31 -9.18 5.57
N MET A 322 -2.02 -8.04 5.54
CA MET A 322 -2.46 -7.37 6.76
C MET A 322 -3.46 -8.23 7.55
N VAL A 323 -4.43 -8.84 6.88
CA VAL A 323 -5.41 -9.72 7.53
C VAL A 323 -4.74 -10.97 8.10
N GLU A 324 -3.77 -11.56 7.40
CA GLU A 324 -3.01 -12.72 7.89
C GLU A 324 -2.17 -12.38 9.13
N ILE A 325 -1.53 -11.21 9.17
CA ILE A 325 -0.76 -10.74 10.33
C ILE A 325 -1.66 -10.53 11.55
N LEU A 326 -2.89 -10.08 11.32
CA LEU A 326 -3.91 -9.95 12.37
C LEU A 326 -4.48 -11.31 12.82
N GLY A 327 -4.10 -12.42 12.17
CA GLY A 327 -4.61 -13.76 12.46
C GLY A 327 -6.04 -13.98 11.95
N GLY A 328 -6.44 -13.26 10.90
CA GLY A 328 -7.81 -13.21 10.38
C GLY A 328 -8.69 -12.19 11.09
N ILE A 329 -9.88 -11.98 10.55
CA ILE A 329 -10.86 -11.00 11.02
C ILE A 329 -12.25 -11.63 11.14
N GLU A 330 -13.09 -11.07 12.02
CA GLU A 330 -14.50 -11.45 12.13
C GLU A 330 -15.38 -10.35 11.55
N VAL A 331 -16.32 -10.71 10.69
CA VAL A 331 -17.24 -9.77 10.04
C VAL A 331 -18.68 -10.23 10.26
N GLN A 332 -19.55 -9.28 10.63
CA GLN A 332 -20.99 -9.51 10.60
C GLN A 332 -21.53 -9.39 9.18
N ASN A 333 -21.77 -10.53 8.55
CA ASN A 333 -22.35 -10.60 7.22
C ASN A 333 -23.88 -10.51 7.28
N GLU A 334 -24.46 -9.55 6.57
CA GLU A 334 -25.92 -9.31 6.59
C GLU A 334 -26.70 -10.30 5.74
N ARG A 335 -26.06 -10.89 4.73
CA ARG A 335 -26.73 -11.79 3.77
C ARG A 335 -25.75 -12.82 3.26
N ALA A 336 -26.23 -14.05 3.11
CA ALA A 336 -25.43 -15.09 2.50
C ALA A 336 -25.21 -14.83 1.00
N PHE A 337 -23.98 -15.01 0.51
CA PHE A 337 -23.66 -14.91 -0.90
C PHE A 337 -22.51 -15.83 -1.28
N SER A 338 -22.36 -16.09 -2.58
CA SER A 338 -21.25 -16.84 -3.14
C SER A 338 -20.46 -15.97 -4.12
N THR A 339 -19.16 -16.21 -4.19
CA THR A 339 -18.26 -15.61 -5.20
C THR A 339 -17.20 -16.63 -5.57
N GLY A 340 -17.06 -16.94 -6.86
CA GLY A 340 -16.23 -18.05 -7.33
C GLY A 340 -16.58 -19.37 -6.60
N SER A 341 -15.59 -19.98 -5.96
CA SER A 341 -15.75 -21.21 -5.15
C SER A 341 -16.05 -20.94 -3.67
N SER A 342 -16.12 -19.68 -3.24
CA SER A 342 -16.34 -19.31 -1.84
C SER A 342 -17.82 -19.07 -1.54
N TYR A 343 -18.25 -19.51 -0.36
CA TYR A 343 -19.57 -19.23 0.19
C TYR A 343 -19.43 -18.50 1.53
N PHE A 344 -20.14 -17.39 1.67
CA PHE A 344 -20.18 -16.59 2.89
C PHE A 344 -21.57 -16.68 3.49
N PRO A 345 -21.78 -17.38 4.62
CA PRO A 345 -23.08 -17.43 5.26
C PRO A 345 -23.43 -16.09 5.91
N GLN A 346 -24.72 -15.88 6.18
CA GLN A 346 -25.21 -14.76 6.98
C GLN A 346 -24.80 -14.96 8.46
N GLY A 347 -24.49 -13.87 9.16
CA GLY A 347 -24.09 -13.87 10.56
C GLY A 347 -22.61 -13.51 10.75
N ASN A 348 -22.09 -13.75 11.97
CA ASN A 348 -20.68 -13.53 12.28
C ASN A 348 -19.85 -14.61 11.59
N ILE A 349 -18.95 -14.20 10.70
CA ILE A 349 -18.08 -15.09 9.94
C ILE A 349 -16.62 -14.72 10.15
N PHE A 350 -15.78 -15.73 10.26
CA PHE A 350 -14.32 -15.56 10.27
C PHE A 350 -13.78 -15.57 8.85
N LEU A 351 -12.90 -14.62 8.54
CA LEU A 351 -12.25 -14.46 7.25
C LEU A 351 -10.72 -14.46 7.41
N ASN A 352 -10.05 -15.35 6.71
CA ASN A 352 -8.60 -15.23 6.46
C ASN A 352 -8.32 -14.19 5.35
N GLY A 353 -7.04 -13.99 4.99
CA GLY A 353 -6.65 -12.96 4.01
C GLY A 353 -7.32 -13.11 2.64
N GLU A 354 -7.28 -14.31 2.05
CA GLU A 354 -7.90 -14.58 0.75
C GLU A 354 -9.43 -14.47 0.79
N GLN A 355 -10.05 -14.92 1.89
CA GLN A 355 -11.48 -14.80 2.11
C GLN A 355 -11.90 -13.34 2.28
N ALA A 356 -11.13 -12.52 3.01
CA ALA A 356 -11.38 -11.10 3.18
C ALA A 356 -11.26 -10.33 1.84
N LEU A 357 -10.30 -10.70 1.01
CA LEU A 357 -10.19 -10.17 -0.35
C LEU A 357 -11.41 -10.57 -1.20
N SER A 358 -11.76 -11.84 -1.21
CA SER A 358 -12.91 -12.35 -1.99
C SER A 358 -14.24 -11.70 -1.54
N PHE A 359 -14.44 -11.57 -0.22
CA PHE A 359 -15.61 -10.93 0.38
C PHE A 359 -15.75 -9.45 -0.01
N SER A 360 -14.64 -8.72 -0.14
CA SER A 360 -14.62 -7.29 -0.47
C SER A 360 -14.64 -6.98 -1.97
N ARG A 361 -14.45 -7.99 -2.83
CA ARG A 361 -14.47 -7.85 -4.30
C ARG A 361 -15.81 -8.19 -4.95
N GLU A 362 -16.62 -9.02 -4.32
CA GLU A 362 -17.90 -9.44 -4.90
C GLU A 362 -18.87 -8.25 -5.07
N ARG A 363 -19.57 -8.22 -6.21
CA ARG A 363 -20.54 -7.17 -6.56
C ARG A 363 -21.76 -7.69 -7.30
N TYR A 364 -21.61 -8.69 -8.16
CA TYR A 364 -22.65 -9.10 -9.10
C TYR A 364 -23.70 -10.00 -8.45
N SER A 365 -23.30 -10.80 -7.45
CA SER A 365 -24.22 -11.62 -6.67
C SER A 365 -24.91 -10.84 -5.54
N LEU A 366 -24.53 -9.58 -5.32
CA LEU A 366 -25.10 -8.71 -4.30
C LEU A 366 -26.27 -7.90 -4.87
N PRO A 367 -27.41 -7.80 -4.15
CA PRO A 367 -28.61 -7.10 -4.64
C PRO A 367 -28.38 -5.60 -4.84
N GLY A 368 -27.57 -4.96 -3.97
CA GLY A 368 -27.18 -3.55 -4.06
C GLY A 368 -25.94 -3.32 -4.93
N GLY A 369 -25.44 -4.35 -5.61
CA GLY A 369 -24.32 -4.23 -6.53
C GLY A 369 -23.07 -3.65 -5.88
N ASP A 370 -22.56 -2.58 -6.48
CA ASP A 370 -21.36 -1.88 -6.01
C ASP A 370 -21.53 -1.21 -4.63
N PHE A 371 -22.74 -0.78 -4.28
CA PHE A 371 -22.98 -0.16 -2.98
C PHE A 371 -22.82 -1.19 -1.85
N ASP A 372 -23.29 -2.41 -2.05
CA ASP A 372 -23.11 -3.50 -1.08
C ASP A 372 -21.63 -3.94 -1.02
N ARG A 373 -20.93 -3.93 -2.17
CA ARG A 373 -19.48 -4.13 -2.21
C ARG A 373 -18.75 -3.08 -1.35
N GLY A 374 -19.09 -1.81 -1.49
CA GLY A 374 -18.54 -0.72 -0.68
C GLY A 374 -18.82 -0.88 0.82
N ARG A 375 -20.03 -1.35 1.18
CA ARG A 375 -20.36 -1.69 2.57
C ARG A 375 -19.51 -2.86 3.09
N ASN A 376 -19.32 -3.91 2.28
CA ASN A 376 -18.47 -5.04 2.65
C ASN A 376 -17.00 -4.62 2.82
N GLN A 377 -16.49 -3.71 1.99
CA GLN A 377 -15.16 -3.11 2.18
C GLN A 377 -15.07 -2.33 3.50
N GLY A 378 -16.08 -1.52 3.83
CA GLY A 378 -16.17 -0.84 5.11
C GLY A 378 -16.22 -1.79 6.31
N LYS A 379 -16.90 -2.93 6.19
CA LYS A 379 -16.94 -3.98 7.22
C LYS A 379 -15.58 -4.65 7.43
N VAL A 380 -14.89 -5.01 6.35
CA VAL A 380 -13.54 -5.57 6.41
C VAL A 380 -12.59 -4.59 7.09
N LEU A 381 -12.63 -3.32 6.69
CA LEU A 381 -11.82 -2.28 7.32
C LEU A 381 -12.14 -2.10 8.82
N SER A 382 -13.42 -2.07 9.17
CA SER A 382 -13.85 -1.96 10.58
C SER A 382 -13.35 -3.14 11.40
N ALA A 383 -13.49 -4.36 10.88
CA ALA A 383 -13.02 -5.57 11.54
C ALA A 383 -11.49 -5.61 11.69
N MET A 384 -10.74 -5.10 10.70
CA MET A 384 -9.28 -4.94 10.80
C MET A 384 -8.90 -3.94 11.90
N ILE A 385 -9.60 -2.79 11.99
CA ILE A 385 -9.37 -1.79 13.04
C ILE A 385 -9.68 -2.39 14.42
N GLU A 386 -10.82 -3.05 14.57
CA GLU A 386 -11.21 -3.72 15.82
C GLU A 386 -10.19 -4.78 16.24
N LYS A 387 -9.75 -5.62 15.30
CA LYS A 387 -8.75 -6.65 15.55
C LYS A 387 -7.40 -6.05 15.95
N ALA A 388 -6.98 -4.96 15.31
CA ALA A 388 -5.74 -4.25 15.66
C ALA A 388 -5.81 -3.55 17.03
N MET A 389 -7.01 -3.14 17.47
CA MET A 389 -7.23 -2.50 18.77
C MET A 389 -7.46 -3.50 19.91
N THR A 390 -7.78 -4.75 19.60
CA THR A 390 -8.03 -5.78 20.61
C THR A 390 -6.70 -6.43 20.99
N PRO A 391 -6.29 -6.41 22.28
CA PRO A 391 -5.12 -7.15 22.72
C PRO A 391 -5.29 -8.64 22.41
N SER A 392 -4.31 -9.21 21.71
CA SER A 392 -4.25 -10.65 21.39
C SER A 392 -4.09 -11.53 22.63
#